data_AF-A0A1U8Q3G3-F1
#
_entry.id   AF-A0A1U8Q3G3-F1
#
_cell.length_a   1.000
_cell.length_b   1.000
_cell.length_c   1.000
_cell.angle_alpha   90.00
_cell.angle_beta   90.00
_cell.angle_gamma   90.00
#
_symmetry.space_group_name_H-M   'P 1'
#
loop_
_entity.id
_entity.type
_entity.pdbx_description
1 polymer ?
#
loop_
_entity_poly.entity_id
_entity_poly.type
_entity_poly.pdbx_seq_one_letter_code
_entity_poly.pdbx_strand_id
1 'polypeptide(L)'
;MAIEDPSAEHGLRLTIKDYPFAADGLLLWDAIKQWVSDYVNHYYPNNGLIEADYELQAWWAEVRTRGHEDKKDESWWPILGTPDDLIQILTTIIWVVSGHHAAVNFGEHIFAGYIPSRSMIARMNMPTEGPLEENLRNFLRRPELVLLQCFPSQIQATKVMAVLYVLSTHSWD
;
A
#
# COMPACT_ATOMS: atom_id res chain seq x y z
N MET A 1 -2.23 -11.65 8.14
CA MET A 1 -1.46 -12.83 8.62
C MET A 1 -0.35 -12.34 9.54
N ALA A 2 -0.74 -11.78 10.67
CA ALA A 2 0.10 -11.48 11.82
C ALA A 2 -0.85 -11.42 13.02
N ILE A 3 -0.36 -11.76 14.21
CA ILE A 3 -1.12 -11.61 15.45
C ILE A 3 -0.33 -10.73 16.40
N GLU A 4 -1.04 -9.94 17.22
CA GLU A 4 -0.42 -9.23 18.32
C GLU A 4 0.25 -10.23 19.26
N ASP A 5 1.52 -9.97 19.52
CA ASP A 5 2.35 -10.74 20.43
C ASP A 5 3.34 -9.78 21.07
N PRO A 6 3.03 -9.23 22.26
CA PRO A 6 3.91 -8.29 22.94
C PRO A 6 5.30 -8.86 23.29
N SER A 7 5.48 -10.18 23.19
CA SER A 7 6.78 -10.84 23.40
C SER A 7 7.61 -10.96 22.11
N ALA A 8 7.01 -10.70 20.95
CA ALA A 8 7.72 -10.65 19.68
C ALA A 8 8.45 -9.31 19.51
N GLU A 9 9.55 -9.33 18.75
CA GLU A 9 10.46 -8.19 18.53
C GLU A 9 9.72 -6.90 18.14
N HIS A 10 8.73 -7.01 17.26
CA HIS A 10 7.96 -5.87 16.74
C HIS A 10 6.53 -5.80 17.32
N GLY A 11 6.28 -6.47 18.44
CA GLY A 11 4.93 -6.63 19.02
C GLY A 11 3.95 -7.45 18.17
N LEU A 12 4.44 -8.04 17.07
CA LEU A 12 3.67 -8.81 16.12
C LEU A 12 4.39 -10.12 15.77
N ARG A 13 3.64 -11.22 15.77
CA ARG A 13 4.11 -12.51 15.31
C ARG A 13 3.53 -12.84 13.94
N LEU A 14 4.39 -13.01 12.94
CA LEU A 14 3.97 -13.37 11.59
C LEU A 14 3.47 -14.81 11.54
N THR A 15 2.34 -15.04 10.85
CA THR A 15 1.83 -16.41 10.60
C THR A 15 2.73 -17.13 9.60
N ILE A 16 3.26 -16.41 8.61
CA ILE A 16 4.26 -16.88 7.66
C ILE A 16 5.58 -16.20 8.05
N LYS A 17 6.52 -16.99 8.59
CA LYS A 17 7.80 -16.46 9.08
C LYS A 17 8.61 -15.80 7.97
N ASP A 18 8.63 -16.41 6.79
CA ASP A 18 9.35 -15.92 5.62
C ASP A 18 8.39 -15.17 4.68
N TYR A 19 7.81 -14.08 5.17
CA TYR A 19 7.00 -13.17 4.36
C TYR A 19 7.74 -11.84 4.17
N PRO A 20 8.53 -11.67 3.10
CA PRO A 20 9.50 -10.57 2.98
C PRO A 20 8.91 -9.17 3.15
N PHE A 21 7.77 -8.90 2.50
CA PHE A 21 7.08 -7.61 2.65
C PHE A 21 6.76 -7.27 4.11
N ALA A 22 6.29 -8.23 4.89
CA ALA A 22 5.94 -7.99 6.29
C ALA A 22 7.18 -7.98 7.19
N ALA A 23 8.13 -8.91 6.98
CA ALA A 23 9.35 -8.98 7.77
C ALA A 23 10.18 -7.69 7.64
N ASP A 24 10.45 -7.26 6.40
CA ASP A 24 11.22 -6.04 6.14
C ASP A 24 10.42 -4.78 6.51
N GLY A 25 9.10 -4.81 6.30
CA GLY A 25 8.22 -3.72 6.67
C GLY A 25 8.19 -3.46 8.19
N LEU A 26 8.24 -4.51 9.00
CA LEU A 26 8.31 -4.39 10.46
C LEU A 26 9.62 -3.74 10.93
N LEU A 27 10.75 -4.08 10.30
CA LEU A 27 12.04 -3.43 10.60
C LEU A 27 11.99 -1.93 10.32
N LEU A 28 11.44 -1.52 9.17
CA LEU A 28 11.28 -0.12 8.81
C LEU A 28 10.27 0.60 9.71
N TRP A 29 9.15 -0.04 10.02
CA TRP A 29 8.14 0.50 10.92
C TRP A 29 8.72 0.82 12.29
N ASP A 30 9.48 -0.11 12.88
CA ASP A 30 10.10 0.09 14.19
C ASP A 30 11.16 1.20 14.17
N ALA A 31 11.97 1.27 13.11
CA ALA A 31 12.94 2.36 12.96
C ALA A 31 12.26 3.74 12.86
N ILE A 32 11.18 3.85 12.08
CA ILE A 32 10.39 5.08 11.99
C ILE A 32 9.79 5.40 13.36
N LYS A 33 9.13 4.43 14.00
CA LYS A 33 8.47 4.63 15.29
C LYS A 33 9.45 5.07 16.36
N GLN A 34 10.64 4.48 16.42
CA GLN A 34 11.69 4.89 17.35
C GLN A 34 12.10 6.36 17.11
N TRP A 35 12.41 6.74 15.86
CA TRP A 35 12.75 8.13 15.52
C TRP A 35 11.63 9.10 15.90
N VAL A 36 10.37 8.77 15.57
CA VAL A 36 9.21 9.62 15.88
C VAL A 36 9.06 9.74 17.39
N SER A 37 9.25 8.65 18.12
CA SER A 37 9.11 8.62 19.57
C SER A 37 10.15 9.52 20.25
N ASP A 38 11.41 9.45 19.81
CA ASP A 38 12.47 10.31 20.35
C ASP A 38 12.20 11.79 20.05
N TYR A 39 11.73 12.10 18.84
CA TYR A 39 11.39 13.46 18.44
C TYR A 39 10.17 14.01 19.21
N VAL A 40 9.06 13.27 19.24
CA VAL A 40 7.82 13.71 19.90
C VAL A 40 8.04 13.87 21.40
N ASN A 41 8.71 12.91 22.07
CA ASN A 41 8.94 12.99 23.51
C ASN A 41 9.89 14.14 23.90
N HIS A 42 10.72 14.63 22.97
CA HIS A 42 11.54 15.82 23.20
C HIS A 42 10.69 17.10 23.32
N TYR A 43 9.68 17.26 22.46
CA TYR A 43 8.85 18.47 22.41
C TYR A 43 7.56 18.38 23.25
N TYR A 44 7.00 17.18 23.39
CA TYR A 44 5.73 16.91 24.08
C TYR A 44 5.91 15.83 25.16
N PRO A 45 6.64 16.10 26.25
CA PRO A 45 6.87 15.12 27.33
C PRO A 45 5.62 14.76 28.16
N ASN A 46 4.48 15.44 27.95
CA ASN A 46 3.23 15.13 28.66
C ASN A 46 2.00 15.56 27.84
N ASN A 47 0.84 14.99 28.17
CA ASN A 47 -0.44 15.22 27.50
C ASN A 47 -0.85 16.71 27.47
N GLY A 48 -0.57 17.46 28.54
CA GLY A 48 -0.97 18.86 28.63
C GLY A 48 -0.36 19.74 27.54
N LEU A 49 0.84 19.38 27.05
CA LEU A 49 1.46 20.10 25.94
C LEU A 49 0.83 19.77 24.57
N ILE A 50 0.32 18.55 24.39
CA ILE A 50 -0.43 18.16 23.19
C ILE A 50 -1.79 18.87 23.16
N GLU A 51 -2.49 18.91 24.29
CA GLU A 51 -3.81 19.54 24.41
C GLU A 51 -3.75 21.07 24.29
N ALA A 52 -2.65 21.69 24.74
CA ALA A 52 -2.46 23.14 24.69
C ALA A 52 -1.99 23.66 23.31
N ASP A 53 -1.50 22.78 22.43
CA ASP A 53 -1.01 23.18 21.11
C ASP A 53 -2.17 23.33 20.11
N TYR A 54 -2.63 24.57 19.96
CA TYR A 54 -3.78 24.87 19.10
C TYR A 54 -3.49 24.60 17.61
N GLU A 55 -2.24 24.72 17.16
CA GLU A 55 -1.88 24.47 15.76
C GLU A 55 -1.94 22.98 15.47
N LEU A 56 -1.38 22.16 16.36
CA LEU A 56 -1.42 20.70 16.28
C LEU A 56 -2.86 20.16 16.30
N GLN A 57 -3.69 20.67 17.23
CA GLN A 57 -5.10 20.29 17.32
C GLN A 57 -5.89 20.70 16.08
N ALA A 58 -5.68 21.92 15.57
CA ALA A 58 -6.35 22.40 14.36
C ALA A 58 -5.94 21.58 13.13
N TRP A 59 -4.64 21.26 12.98
CA TRP A 59 -4.14 20.41 11.91
C TRP A 59 -4.83 19.05 11.88
N TRP A 60 -4.87 18.35 13.01
CA TRP A 60 -5.47 17.02 13.05
C TRP A 60 -6.98 17.06 12.83
N ALA A 61 -7.66 18.07 13.37
CA ALA A 61 -9.07 18.30 13.12
C ALA A 61 -9.34 18.53 11.62
N GLU A 62 -8.50 19.31 10.93
CA GLU A 62 -8.64 19.57 9.49
C GLU A 62 -8.39 18.30 8.66
N VAL A 63 -7.32 17.54 8.95
CA VAL A 63 -7.04 16.25 8.29
C VAL A 63 -8.26 15.33 8.35
N ARG A 64 -8.87 15.17 9.54
CA ARG A 64 -10.05 14.32 9.72
C ARG A 64 -11.31 14.89 9.08
N THR A 65 -11.61 16.17 9.29
CA THR A 65 -12.94 16.73 8.98
C THR A 65 -13.05 17.39 7.61
N ARG A 66 -11.91 17.71 6.98
CA ARG A 66 -11.83 18.30 5.64
C ARG A 66 -11.07 17.40 4.68
N GLY A 67 -9.91 16.90 5.09
CA GLY A 67 -9.10 15.99 4.25
C GLY A 67 -9.79 14.66 3.98
N HIS A 68 -10.39 14.08 5.02
CA HIS A 68 -11.12 12.81 4.98
C HIS A 68 -12.58 12.97 5.44
N GLU A 69 -13.26 14.01 4.95
CA GLU A 69 -14.61 14.40 5.38
C GLU A 69 -15.64 13.25 5.29
N ASP A 70 -15.51 12.37 4.29
CA ASP A 70 -16.37 11.21 4.08
C ASP A 70 -16.23 10.13 5.17
N LYS A 71 -15.16 10.20 5.96
CA LYS A 71 -14.83 9.25 7.03
C LYS A 71 -14.71 9.90 8.40
N LYS A 72 -15.00 11.19 8.54
CA LYS A 72 -14.75 11.97 9.77
C LYS A 72 -15.41 11.41 11.05
N ASP A 73 -16.52 10.66 10.89
CA ASP A 73 -17.35 10.14 12.00
C ASP A 73 -17.01 8.69 12.38
N GLU A 74 -15.98 8.09 11.76
CA GLU A 74 -15.57 6.72 12.03
C GLU A 74 -14.88 6.59 13.40
N SER A 75 -15.15 5.50 14.13
CA SER A 75 -14.69 5.32 15.51
C SER A 75 -13.19 5.03 15.66
N TRP A 76 -12.50 4.72 14.57
CA TRP A 76 -11.07 4.37 14.57
C TRP A 76 -10.15 5.58 14.46
N TRP A 77 -10.66 6.81 14.33
CA TRP A 77 -9.84 8.00 14.34
C TRP A 77 -9.15 8.21 15.71
N PRO A 78 -7.81 8.37 15.73
CA PRO A 78 -7.11 8.86 16.91
C PRO A 78 -7.66 10.21 17.40
N ILE A 79 -7.72 10.39 18.72
CA ILE A 79 -8.27 11.60 19.35
C ILE A 79 -7.22 12.73 19.42
N LEU A 80 -5.91 12.39 19.40
CA LEU A 80 -4.77 13.30 19.58
C LEU A 80 -4.80 14.03 20.94
N GLY A 81 -4.82 13.26 22.03
CA GLY A 81 -4.74 13.80 23.40
C GLY A 81 -3.42 13.51 24.11
N THR A 82 -2.62 12.58 23.60
CA THR A 82 -1.40 12.11 24.26
C THR A 82 -0.19 12.11 23.32
N PRO A 83 1.05 12.10 23.85
CA PRO A 83 2.24 11.92 23.04
C PRO A 83 2.19 10.60 22.24
N ASP A 84 1.65 9.53 22.82
CA ASP A 84 1.49 8.24 22.13
C ASP A 84 0.53 8.31 20.94
N ASP A 85 -0.56 9.09 21.05
CA ASP A 85 -1.45 9.34 19.90
C ASP A 85 -0.68 10.03 18.77
N LEU A 86 0.09 11.07 19.09
CA LEU A 86 0.88 11.80 18.09
C LEU A 86 1.95 10.92 17.46
N ILE A 87 2.64 10.11 18.27
CA ILE A 87 3.62 9.14 17.79
C ILE A 87 2.98 8.18 16.80
N GLN A 88 1.80 7.63 17.14
CA GLN A 88 1.08 6.72 16.25
C GLN A 88 0.66 7.38 14.95
N ILE A 89 0.09 8.60 15.01
CA ILE A 89 -0.33 9.37 13.83
C ILE A 89 0.86 9.63 12.91
N LEU A 90 1.94 10.19 13.43
CA LEU A 90 3.11 10.55 12.64
C LEU A 90 3.84 9.33 12.08
N THR A 91 3.99 8.26 12.88
CA THR A 91 4.57 6.99 12.41
C THR A 91 3.77 6.44 11.23
N THR A 92 2.44 6.47 11.33
CA THR A 92 1.55 5.99 10.26
C THR A 92 1.70 6.82 8.99
N ILE A 93 1.68 8.16 9.10
CA ILE A 93 1.84 9.07 7.96
C ILE A 93 3.20 8.82 7.29
N ILE A 94 4.29 8.82 8.05
CA ILE A 94 5.65 8.62 7.53
C ILE A 94 5.76 7.24 6.86
N TRP A 95 5.24 6.18 7.48
CA TRP A 95 5.20 4.84 6.89
C TRP A 95 4.47 4.82 5.54
N VAL A 96 3.28 5.43 5.46
CA VAL A 96 2.47 5.45 4.24
C VAL A 96 3.21 6.13 3.09
N VAL A 97 3.80 7.31 3.34
CA VAL A 97 4.48 8.10 2.29
C VAL A 97 5.88 7.59 1.95
N SER A 98 6.45 6.69 2.76
CA SER A 98 7.78 6.12 2.54
C SER A 98 7.71 4.62 2.25
N GLY A 99 7.84 3.77 3.28
CA GLY A 99 7.97 2.32 3.16
C GLY A 99 6.80 1.66 2.43
N HIS A 100 5.56 2.05 2.74
CA HIS A 100 4.39 1.49 2.08
C HIS A 100 4.33 1.88 0.59
N HIS A 101 4.45 3.17 0.29
CA HIS A 101 4.48 3.67 -1.09
C HIS A 101 5.58 2.99 -1.90
N ALA A 102 6.81 2.92 -1.36
CA ALA A 102 7.92 2.28 -2.05
C ALA A 102 7.65 0.81 -2.38
N ALA A 103 7.09 0.06 -1.43
CA ALA A 103 6.81 -1.37 -1.59
C ALA A 103 5.75 -1.66 -2.66
N VAL A 104 4.80 -0.76 -2.90
CA VAL A 104 3.74 -0.95 -3.91
C VAL A 104 4.04 -0.27 -5.25
N ASN A 105 4.99 0.66 -5.30
CA ASN A 105 5.27 1.48 -6.49
C ASN A 105 6.47 0.97 -7.30
N PHE A 106 7.65 0.84 -6.71
CA PHE A 106 8.89 0.64 -7.49
C PHE A 106 9.03 -0.77 -8.10
N GLY A 107 8.20 -1.72 -7.66
CA GLY A 107 8.13 -3.06 -8.25
C GLY A 107 7.25 -3.15 -9.50
N GLU A 108 6.48 -2.11 -9.83
CA GLU A 108 5.45 -2.19 -10.88
C GLU A 108 6.02 -2.61 -12.23
N HIS A 109 7.07 -1.95 -12.73
CA HIS A 109 7.64 -2.30 -14.03
C HIS A 109 8.34 -3.66 -14.01
N ILE A 110 9.00 -4.02 -12.91
CA ILE A 110 9.70 -5.32 -12.79
C ILE A 110 8.70 -6.48 -12.89
N PHE A 111 7.56 -6.39 -12.21
CA PHE A 111 6.57 -7.45 -12.20
C PHE A 111 5.56 -7.35 -13.35
N ALA A 112 5.11 -6.15 -13.72
CA ALA A 112 4.06 -5.95 -14.72
C ALA A 112 4.58 -5.47 -16.09
N GLY A 113 5.90 -5.28 -16.26
CA GLY A 113 6.52 -5.03 -17.56
C GLY A 113 6.38 -6.23 -18.52
N TYR A 114 6.25 -7.44 -17.99
CA TYR A 114 5.80 -8.60 -18.77
C TYR A 114 4.29 -8.77 -18.65
N ILE A 115 3.54 -8.13 -19.56
CA ILE A 115 2.08 -8.04 -19.52
C ILE A 115 1.34 -9.36 -19.25
N PRO A 116 1.72 -10.52 -19.84
CA PRO A 116 1.04 -11.77 -19.53
C PRO A 116 1.07 -12.18 -18.04
N SER A 117 2.08 -11.73 -17.27
CA SER A 117 2.16 -12.03 -15.83
C SER A 117 1.25 -11.15 -14.97
N ARG A 118 0.96 -9.90 -15.41
CA ARG A 118 0.07 -8.96 -14.73
C ARG A 118 -0.73 -8.13 -15.74
N SER A 119 -1.76 -8.76 -16.31
CA SER A 119 -2.64 -8.10 -17.27
C SER A 119 -3.65 -7.19 -16.57
N MET A 120 -3.69 -5.92 -16.97
CA MET A 120 -4.66 -4.94 -16.43
C MET A 120 -5.99 -4.91 -17.20
N ILE A 121 -6.08 -5.62 -18.34
CA ILE A 121 -7.26 -5.63 -19.21
C ILE A 121 -7.53 -7.07 -19.66
N ALA A 122 -8.80 -7.46 -19.66
CA ALA A 122 -9.29 -8.64 -20.37
C ALA A 122 -10.28 -8.17 -21.45
N ARG A 123 -10.00 -8.48 -22.72
CA ARG A 123 -10.80 -8.08 -23.88
C ARG A 123 -11.86 -9.11 -24.28
N MET A 124 -11.83 -10.28 -23.65
CA MET A 124 -12.71 -11.39 -23.98
C MET A 124 -13.29 -12.00 -22.70
N ASN A 125 -14.51 -12.51 -22.79
CA ASN A 125 -15.08 -13.33 -21.73
C ASN A 125 -14.35 -14.67 -21.62
N MET A 126 -14.47 -15.32 -20.47
CA MET A 126 -13.96 -16.68 -20.28
C MET A 126 -14.62 -17.62 -21.31
N PRO A 127 -13.83 -18.46 -22.02
CA PRO A 127 -14.40 -19.53 -22.84
C PRO A 127 -15.18 -20.51 -21.95
N THR A 128 -16.47 -20.69 -22.23
CA THR A 128 -17.34 -21.61 -21.50
C THR A 128 -17.94 -22.67 -22.42
N GLU A 129 -18.38 -23.78 -21.83
CA GLU A 129 -19.20 -24.79 -22.51
C GLU A 129 -20.56 -24.17 -22.84
N GLY A 130 -20.91 -24.04 -24.13
CA GLY A 130 -22.12 -23.34 -24.56
C GLY A 130 -22.07 -22.90 -26.04
N PRO A 131 -22.91 -21.93 -26.48
CA PRO A 131 -23.02 -21.52 -27.88
C PRO A 131 -21.73 -20.94 -28.51
N LEU A 132 -20.71 -20.68 -27.70
CA LEU A 132 -19.36 -20.26 -28.11
C LEU A 132 -18.34 -21.41 -28.00
N GLU A 133 -18.76 -22.65 -28.27
CA GLU A 133 -17.94 -23.86 -28.18
C GLU A 133 -16.63 -23.75 -28.99
N GLU A 134 -16.62 -22.95 -30.06
CA GLU A 134 -15.44 -22.68 -30.87
C GLU A 134 -14.33 -21.95 -30.10
N ASN A 135 -14.67 -21.00 -29.23
CA ASN A 135 -13.66 -20.31 -28.40
C ASN A 135 -13.02 -21.27 -27.39
N LEU A 136 -13.82 -22.16 -26.82
CA LEU A 136 -13.32 -23.21 -25.93
C LEU A 136 -12.44 -24.20 -26.70
N ARG A 137 -12.87 -24.67 -27.89
CA ARG A 137 -12.04 -25.53 -28.76
C ARG A 137 -10.74 -24.85 -29.17
N ASN A 138 -10.76 -23.56 -29.49
CA ASN A 138 -9.57 -22.78 -29.81
C ASN A 138 -8.64 -22.64 -28.61
N PHE A 139 -9.18 -22.42 -27.40
CA PHE A 139 -8.40 -22.39 -26.18
C PHE A 139 -7.75 -23.74 -25.89
N LEU A 140 -8.48 -24.85 -26.03
CA LEU A 140 -7.95 -26.20 -25.82
C LEU A 140 -6.87 -26.57 -26.85
N ARG A 141 -6.99 -26.08 -28.09
CA ARG A 141 -6.03 -26.36 -29.17
C ARG A 141 -4.80 -25.45 -29.14
N ARG A 142 -4.98 -24.16 -28.85
CA ARG A 142 -3.97 -23.08 -28.93
C ARG A 142 -4.21 -22.03 -27.83
N PRO A 143 -4.02 -22.38 -26.55
CA PRO A 143 -4.33 -21.50 -25.42
C PRO A 143 -3.56 -20.19 -25.48
N GLU A 144 -2.32 -20.20 -25.99
CA GLU A 144 -1.48 -19.03 -26.13
C GLU A 144 -2.10 -17.94 -27.01
N LEU A 145 -2.77 -18.33 -28.11
CA LEU A 145 -3.42 -17.38 -28.99
C LEU A 145 -4.65 -16.75 -28.34
N VAL A 146 -5.47 -17.57 -27.67
CA VAL A 146 -6.67 -17.08 -26.99
C VAL A 146 -6.29 -16.18 -25.81
N LEU A 147 -5.24 -16.52 -25.06
CA LEU A 147 -4.72 -15.65 -23.99
C LEU A 147 -4.19 -14.32 -24.55
N LEU A 148 -3.43 -14.33 -25.66
CA LEU A 148 -2.99 -13.09 -26.32
C LEU A 148 -4.14 -12.23 -26.85
N GLN A 149 -5.23 -12.86 -27.30
CA GLN A 149 -6.45 -12.14 -27.67
C GLN A 149 -7.17 -11.56 -26.45
N CYS A 150 -7.12 -12.26 -25.30
CA CYS A 150 -7.68 -11.80 -24.03
C CYS A 150 -6.90 -10.60 -23.46
N PHE A 151 -5.58 -10.69 -23.43
CA PHE A 151 -4.68 -9.63 -22.94
C PHE A 151 -4.80 -8.33 -23.75
N PRO A 152 -4.30 -7.19 -23.24
CA PRO A 152 -4.28 -5.94 -23.98
C PRO A 152 -3.70 -6.10 -25.39
N SER A 153 -4.19 -5.29 -26.33
CA SER A 153 -3.51 -5.14 -27.63
C SER A 153 -2.07 -4.66 -27.44
N GLN A 154 -1.20 -4.88 -28.43
CA GLN A 154 0.20 -4.43 -28.35
C GLN A 154 0.30 -2.93 -28.07
N ILE A 155 -0.55 -2.10 -28.67
CA ILE A 155 -0.56 -0.64 -28.43
C ILE A 155 -0.95 -0.31 -26.99
N GLN A 156 -1.94 -1.01 -26.42
CA GLN A 156 -2.33 -0.82 -25.02
C GLN A 156 -1.23 -1.30 -24.07
N ALA A 157 -0.64 -2.46 -24.34
CA ALA A 157 0.49 -3.01 -23.60
C ALA A 157 1.68 -2.04 -23.57
N THR A 158 2.10 -1.52 -24.73
CA THR A 158 3.21 -0.56 -24.81
C THR A 158 2.94 0.71 -24.00
N LYS A 159 1.70 1.23 -24.04
CA LYS A 159 1.33 2.42 -23.23
C LYS A 159 1.43 2.13 -21.74
N VAL A 160 0.89 1.00 -21.28
CA VAL A 160 0.97 0.59 -19.87
C VAL A 160 2.42 0.42 -19.45
N MET A 161 3.22 -0.32 -20.21
CA MET A 161 4.64 -0.54 -19.91
C MET A 161 5.41 0.79 -19.80
N ALA A 162 5.17 1.74 -20.71
CA ALA A 162 5.81 3.05 -20.64
C ALA A 162 5.44 3.83 -19.37
N VAL A 163 4.17 3.81 -18.96
CA VAL A 163 3.73 4.44 -17.71
C VAL A 163 4.39 3.78 -16.50
N LEU A 164 4.34 2.44 -16.41
CA LEU A 164 4.95 1.70 -15.30
C LEU A 164 6.46 1.95 -15.20
N TYR A 165 7.14 2.03 -16.34
CA TYR A 165 8.57 2.35 -16.38
C TYR A 165 8.85 3.70 -15.72
N VAL A 166 8.08 4.73 -16.08
CA VAL A 166 8.23 6.07 -15.48
C VAL A 166 7.94 6.05 -13.98
N LEU A 167 6.84 5.41 -13.56
CA LEU A 167 6.44 5.34 -12.15
C LEU A 167 7.43 4.56 -11.27
N SER A 168 8.10 3.55 -11.84
CA SER A 168 9.10 2.73 -11.14
C SER A 168 10.52 3.31 -11.14
N THR A 169 10.76 4.44 -11.83
CA THR A 169 12.11 5.00 -11.96
C THR A 169 12.37 6.04 -10.87
N HIS A 170 13.47 5.88 -10.14
CA HIS A 170 13.97 6.92 -9.23
C HIS A 170 14.60 8.07 -10.02
N SER A 171 14.32 9.31 -9.60
CA SER A 171 15.04 10.48 -10.08
C SER A 171 16.48 10.49 -9.56
N TRP A 172 17.30 11.40 -10.09
CA TRP A 172 18.72 11.50 -9.76
C TRP A 172 19.01 12.37 -8.52
N ASP A 173 18.06 13.21 -8.13
CA ASP A 173 18.08 14.08 -6.95
C ASP A 173 17.58 13.36 -5.69
#